data_AF-A0A6S6SS28-F1
#
_entry.id   AF-A0A6S6SS28-F1
#
_cell.length_a   1.000
_cell.length_b   1.000
_cell.length_c   1.000
_cell.angle_alpha   90.00
_cell.angle_beta   90.00
_cell.angle_gamma   90.00
#
_symmetry.space_group_name_H-M   'P 1'
#
loop_
_entity.id
_entity.type
_entity.pdbx_description
1 polymer ?
#
loop_
_entity_poly.entity_id
_entity_poly.type
_entity_poly.pdbx_seq_one_letter_code
_entity_poly.pdbx_strand_id
1 'polypeptide(L)'
;MNTIKLEHVAKLLNDFGMLFGQDWDYTCEMMGIDQSGLPNNGETFLTKYWSNWASRDGLLKHYENLTNILDSSLLNEKGLVEECKLFIYFIEEVLENDWQWTCWALGIENEEVTFLNPQVEDETEDWGYRGSFLMNYRKVKSLITEPKNKRTICLNLNRIQSKKQFLEMMHEAFYFPSYFGFNLDALDECMRDLAWIVEEEILVEVKNKSHLEEQNRNLYNVIMESFQLYNEYWAREEKVVLFKYLG
;
A
#
# COMPACT_ATOMS: atom_id res chain seq x y z
N MET A 1 7.21 -10.38 -2.10
CA MET A 1 6.84 -9.38 -3.12
C MET A 1 5.41 -9.66 -3.49
N ASN A 2 4.50 -8.69 -3.29
CA ASN A 2 3.16 -8.79 -3.85
C ASN A 2 3.29 -8.67 -5.37
N THR A 3 2.94 -9.72 -6.10
CA THR A 3 2.96 -9.67 -7.57
C THR A 3 1.90 -8.66 -8.03
N ILE A 4 2.33 -7.59 -8.70
CA ILE A 4 1.40 -6.68 -9.36
C ILE A 4 0.67 -7.48 -10.43
N LYS A 5 -0.66 -7.52 -10.36
CA LYS A 5 -1.44 -8.07 -11.45
C LYS A 5 -1.53 -7.06 -12.58
N LEU A 6 -1.05 -7.44 -13.77
CA LEU A 6 -1.09 -6.61 -14.98
C LEU A 6 -2.49 -6.10 -15.31
N GLU A 7 -3.53 -6.87 -14.95
CA GLU A 7 -4.93 -6.49 -15.19
C GLU A 7 -5.31 -5.16 -14.52
N HIS A 8 -4.80 -4.88 -13.32
CA HIS A 8 -5.14 -3.65 -12.59
C HIS A 8 -4.38 -2.44 -13.14
N VAL A 9 -3.13 -2.65 -13.58
CA VAL A 9 -2.35 -1.58 -14.23
C VAL A 9 -2.98 -1.23 -15.58
N ALA A 10 -3.32 -2.24 -16.40
CA ALA A 10 -3.96 -2.02 -17.69
C ALA A 10 -5.29 -1.29 -17.56
N LYS A 11 -6.14 -1.69 -16.60
CA LYS A 11 -7.40 -0.99 -16.32
C LYS A 11 -7.19 0.43 -15.83
N LEU A 12 -6.23 0.65 -14.92
CA LEU A 12 -5.90 1.99 -14.45
C LEU A 12 -5.49 2.92 -15.60
N LEU A 13 -4.61 2.48 -16.49
CA LEU A 13 -4.20 3.27 -17.66
C LEU A 13 -5.34 3.52 -18.63
N ASN A 14 -6.17 2.49 -18.89
CA ASN A 14 -7.35 2.64 -19.73
C ASN A 14 -8.29 3.71 -19.16
N ASP A 15 -8.64 3.60 -17.88
CA ASP A 15 -9.58 4.51 -17.24
C ASP A 15 -9.02 5.93 -17.17
N PHE A 16 -7.71 6.08 -16.93
CA PHE A 16 -7.02 7.38 -17.03
C PHE A 16 -7.10 7.96 -18.45
N GLY A 17 -6.85 7.15 -19.48
CA GLY A 17 -6.95 7.54 -20.89
C GLY A 17 -8.37 7.90 -21.32
N MET A 18 -9.38 7.26 -20.73
CA MET A 18 -10.79 7.62 -20.93
C MET A 18 -11.08 8.98 -20.29
N LEU A 19 -10.89 9.13 -18.98
CA LEU A 19 -11.21 10.36 -18.24
C LEU A 19 -10.51 11.59 -18.80
N PHE A 20 -9.19 11.49 -18.99
CA PHE A 20 -8.36 12.65 -19.30
C PHE A 20 -8.13 12.86 -20.81
N GLY A 21 -8.71 11.98 -21.64
CA GLY A 21 -8.54 11.97 -23.09
C GLY A 21 -9.85 11.79 -23.85
N GLN A 22 -10.35 10.56 -23.93
CA GLN A 22 -11.47 10.23 -24.82
C GLN A 22 -12.82 10.79 -24.36
N ASP A 23 -13.03 10.83 -23.05
CA ASP A 23 -14.25 11.29 -22.38
C ASP A 23 -14.03 12.62 -21.65
N TRP A 24 -13.11 13.43 -22.20
CA TRP A 24 -12.68 14.68 -21.58
C TRP A 24 -13.80 15.70 -21.44
N ASP A 25 -14.71 15.76 -22.43
CA ASP A 25 -15.83 16.70 -22.39
C ASP A 25 -16.79 16.40 -21.23
N TYR A 26 -17.17 15.13 -21.08
CA TYR A 26 -17.99 14.69 -19.96
C TYR A 26 -17.26 14.85 -18.62
N THR A 27 -15.96 14.55 -18.59
CA THR A 27 -15.12 14.77 -17.41
C THR A 27 -15.11 16.25 -17.01
N CYS A 28 -15.02 17.18 -17.98
CA CYS A 28 -15.09 18.60 -17.72
C CYS A 28 -16.44 19.03 -17.12
N GLU A 29 -17.55 18.56 -17.69
CA GLU A 29 -18.90 18.85 -17.20
C GLU A 29 -19.04 18.47 -15.73
N MET A 30 -18.63 17.24 -15.41
CA MET A 30 -18.73 16.70 -14.05
C MET A 30 -17.73 17.32 -13.06
N MET A 31 -16.58 17.82 -13.54
CA MET A 31 -15.61 18.58 -12.73
C MET A 31 -16.01 20.06 -12.57
N GLY A 32 -17.03 20.53 -13.29
CA GLY A 32 -17.36 21.96 -13.36
C GLY A 32 -16.27 22.81 -14.02
N ILE A 33 -15.51 22.22 -14.95
CA ILE A 33 -14.48 22.91 -15.73
C ILE A 33 -15.14 23.85 -16.74
N ASP A 34 -14.82 25.14 -16.69
CA ASP A 34 -15.24 26.09 -17.72
C ASP A 34 -14.47 25.87 -19.02
N GLN A 35 -15.05 25.08 -19.91
CA GLN A 35 -14.48 24.79 -21.22
C GLN A 35 -14.38 26.03 -22.14
N SER A 36 -15.10 27.12 -21.85
CA SER A 36 -15.01 28.35 -22.66
C SER A 36 -13.65 29.05 -22.53
N GLY A 37 -12.94 28.79 -21.42
CA GLY A 37 -11.56 29.22 -21.18
C GLY A 37 -10.51 28.25 -21.72
N LEU A 38 -10.92 27.05 -22.16
CA LEU A 38 -10.01 26.05 -22.72
C LEU A 38 -9.72 26.32 -24.20
N PRO A 39 -8.50 26.03 -24.66
CA PRO A 39 -8.09 26.21 -26.06
C PRO A 39 -8.72 25.20 -27.03
N ASN A 40 -9.62 25.66 -27.90
CA ASN A 40 -10.15 24.92 -29.05
C ASN A 40 -10.86 23.57 -28.76
N ASN A 41 -11.86 23.27 -29.60
CA ASN A 41 -12.56 21.98 -29.58
C ASN A 41 -11.58 20.85 -29.97
N GLY A 42 -11.18 20.03 -28.99
CA GLY A 42 -10.39 18.81 -29.20
C GLY A 42 -9.09 18.70 -28.40
N GLU A 43 -8.68 19.73 -27.66
CA GLU A 43 -7.59 19.62 -26.68
C GLU A 43 -8.09 18.94 -25.38
N THR A 44 -7.25 18.10 -24.77
CA THR A 44 -7.63 17.30 -23.58
C THR A 44 -6.53 17.34 -22.54
N PHE A 45 -6.76 16.71 -21.39
CA PHE A 45 -5.72 16.60 -20.37
C PHE A 45 -4.47 15.86 -20.81
N LEU A 46 -4.53 15.07 -21.87
CA LEU A 46 -3.35 14.39 -22.41
C LEU A 46 -2.62 15.19 -23.51
N THR A 47 -3.14 16.33 -23.97
CA THR A 47 -2.53 17.07 -25.10
C THR A 47 -1.43 18.04 -24.67
N LYS A 48 -0.65 18.56 -25.62
CA LYS A 48 0.55 19.36 -25.30
C LYS A 48 0.27 20.80 -24.87
N TYR A 49 -1.00 21.20 -24.79
CA TYR A 49 -1.34 22.60 -24.57
C TYR A 49 -0.90 23.12 -23.19
N TRP A 50 -1.13 22.37 -22.11
CA TRP A 50 -0.72 22.77 -20.75
C TRP A 50 0.76 22.51 -20.48
N SER A 51 1.62 23.03 -21.37
CA SER A 51 3.08 22.97 -21.24
C SER A 51 3.59 23.84 -20.09
N ASN A 52 4.69 23.42 -19.44
CA ASN A 52 5.30 24.03 -18.24
C ASN A 52 4.63 23.68 -16.91
N TRP A 53 3.81 22.63 -16.89
CA TRP A 53 3.28 22.06 -15.65
C TRP A 53 4.07 20.80 -15.29
N ALA A 54 5.15 20.97 -14.53
CA ALA A 54 6.14 19.91 -14.29
C ALA A 54 5.53 18.59 -13.77
N SER A 55 4.63 18.65 -12.79
CA SER A 55 3.96 17.48 -12.23
C SER A 55 3.08 16.77 -13.27
N ARG A 56 2.37 17.53 -14.12
CA ARG A 56 1.59 16.99 -15.23
C ARG A 56 2.46 16.40 -16.33
N ASP A 57 3.52 17.09 -16.73
CA ASP A 57 4.44 16.58 -17.76
C ASP A 57 5.11 15.28 -17.30
N GLY A 58 5.41 15.17 -15.99
CA GLY A 58 5.81 13.92 -15.35
C GLY A 58 4.73 12.83 -15.42
N LEU A 59 3.48 13.18 -15.08
CA LEU A 59 2.33 12.27 -15.18
C LEU A 59 2.18 11.68 -16.59
N LEU A 60 2.18 12.53 -17.63
CA LEU A 60 2.05 12.09 -19.02
C LEU A 60 3.21 11.21 -19.48
N LYS A 61 4.43 11.56 -19.10
CA LYS A 61 5.62 10.75 -19.40
C LYS A 61 5.49 9.33 -18.82
N HIS A 62 5.06 9.21 -17.57
CA HIS A 62 4.97 7.90 -16.91
C HIS A 62 3.74 7.11 -17.33
N TYR A 63 2.67 7.78 -17.76
CA TYR A 63 1.55 7.16 -18.47
C TYR A 63 2.01 6.51 -19.79
N GLU A 64 2.75 7.24 -20.62
CA GLU A 64 3.29 6.73 -21.89
C GLU A 64 4.28 5.56 -21.66
N ASN A 65 5.17 5.68 -20.68
CA ASN A 65 6.11 4.61 -20.33
C ASN A 65 5.38 3.32 -19.94
N LEU A 66 4.36 3.40 -19.07
CA LEU A 66 3.60 2.24 -18.64
C LEU A 66 2.83 1.61 -19.80
N THR A 67 2.24 2.43 -20.67
CA THR A 67 1.57 1.95 -21.90
C THR A 67 2.54 1.14 -22.76
N ASN A 68 3.73 1.70 -23.02
CA ASN A 68 4.79 1.02 -23.78
C ASN A 68 5.27 -0.29 -23.12
N ILE A 69 5.32 -0.36 -21.79
CA ILE A 69 5.68 -1.57 -21.06
C ILE A 69 4.61 -2.66 -21.22
N LEU A 70 3.32 -2.29 -21.18
CA LEU A 70 2.23 -3.24 -21.36
C LEU A 70 2.10 -3.74 -22.80
N ASP A 71 2.46 -2.91 -23.78
CA ASP A 71 2.47 -3.27 -25.20
C ASP A 71 3.72 -4.09 -25.61
N SER A 72 4.75 -4.14 -24.76
CA SER A 72 5.98 -4.90 -25.00
C SER A 72 5.74 -6.41 -24.92
N SER A 73 6.33 -7.16 -25.85
CA SER A 73 6.34 -8.63 -25.84
C SER A 73 7.22 -9.25 -24.73
N LEU A 74 8.07 -8.44 -24.10
CA LEU A 74 8.92 -8.84 -22.97
C LEU A 74 8.58 -7.97 -21.76
N LEU A 75 7.88 -8.56 -20.79
CA LEU A 75 7.52 -7.89 -19.56
C LEU A 75 8.74 -7.72 -18.65
N ASN A 76 9.13 -6.47 -18.38
CA ASN A 76 10.11 -6.14 -17.36
C ASN A 76 9.40 -5.85 -16.04
N GLU A 77 9.21 -6.86 -15.18
CA GLU A 77 8.48 -6.71 -13.91
C GLU A 77 9.08 -5.64 -12.99
N LYS A 78 10.42 -5.56 -12.89
CA LYS A 78 11.07 -4.53 -12.07
C LYS A 78 10.85 -3.14 -12.63
N GLY A 79 10.93 -2.99 -13.96
CA GLY A 79 10.64 -1.74 -14.66
C GLY A 79 9.18 -1.32 -14.48
N LEU A 80 8.24 -2.27 -14.56
CA LEU A 80 6.82 -2.03 -14.35
C LEU A 80 6.53 -1.47 -12.95
N VAL A 81 7.11 -2.07 -11.90
CA VAL A 81 6.91 -1.62 -10.52
C VAL A 81 7.41 -0.18 -10.34
N GLU A 82 8.62 0.13 -10.80
CA GLU A 82 9.20 1.47 -10.66
C GLU A 82 8.42 2.52 -11.46
N GLU A 83 7.99 2.20 -12.68
CA GLU A 83 7.15 3.11 -13.47
C GLU A 83 5.75 3.28 -12.85
N CYS A 84 5.17 2.24 -12.25
CA CYS A 84 3.92 2.38 -11.48
C CYS A 84 4.09 3.34 -10.30
N LYS A 85 5.22 3.27 -9.58
CA LYS A 85 5.49 4.18 -8.44
C LYS A 85 5.56 5.63 -8.91
N LEU A 86 6.25 5.89 -10.02
CA LEU A 86 6.37 7.23 -10.59
C LEU A 86 5.03 7.73 -11.11
N PHE A 87 4.25 6.89 -11.79
CA PHE A 87 2.91 7.25 -12.27
C PHE A 87 1.96 7.59 -11.12
N ILE A 88 1.91 6.75 -10.07
CA ILE A 88 1.08 7.01 -8.88
C ILE A 88 1.54 8.29 -8.15
N TYR A 89 2.85 8.51 -8.02
CA TYR A 89 3.37 9.76 -7.45
C TYR A 89 2.86 10.98 -8.21
N PHE A 90 3.00 11.02 -9.53
CA PHE A 90 2.55 12.18 -10.31
C PHE A 90 1.02 12.31 -10.39
N ILE A 91 0.26 11.21 -10.31
CA ILE A 91 -1.20 11.26 -10.11
C ILE A 91 -1.51 12.03 -8.82
N GLU A 92 -0.85 11.70 -7.71
CA GLU A 92 -1.09 12.34 -6.41
C GLU A 92 -0.63 13.79 -6.42
N GLU A 93 0.50 14.11 -7.04
CA GLU A 93 0.92 15.50 -7.19
C GLU A 93 -0.14 16.31 -7.93
N VAL A 94 -0.64 15.85 -9.07
CA VAL A 94 -1.58 16.64 -9.88
C VAL A 94 -3.01 16.65 -9.31
N LEU A 95 -3.49 15.50 -8.84
CA LEU A 95 -4.90 15.31 -8.51
C LEU A 95 -5.20 15.37 -7.01
N GLU A 96 -4.20 15.65 -6.16
CA GLU A 96 -4.33 15.83 -4.72
C GLU A 96 -3.45 16.99 -4.19
N ASN A 97 -2.13 16.92 -4.34
CA ASN A 97 -1.20 17.83 -3.62
C ASN A 97 -1.11 19.22 -4.27
N ASP A 98 -1.03 19.29 -5.60
CA ASP A 98 -1.08 20.51 -6.41
C ASP A 98 -2.51 20.82 -6.87
N TRP A 99 -3.53 20.30 -6.18
CA TRP A 99 -4.92 20.40 -6.63
C TRP A 99 -5.38 21.85 -6.83
N GLN A 100 -4.97 22.78 -5.99
CA GLN A 100 -5.26 24.22 -6.18
C GLN A 100 -4.70 24.75 -7.51
N TRP A 101 -3.49 24.33 -7.88
CA TRP A 101 -2.91 24.69 -9.17
C TRP A 101 -3.68 24.03 -10.32
N THR A 102 -4.10 22.77 -10.15
CA THR A 102 -4.97 22.06 -11.10
C THR A 102 -6.28 22.80 -11.31
N CYS A 103 -6.95 23.21 -10.23
CA CYS A 103 -8.17 23.98 -10.28
C CYS A 103 -7.98 25.30 -11.01
N TRP A 104 -6.91 26.05 -10.67
CA TRP A 104 -6.58 27.29 -11.35
C TRP A 104 -6.31 27.08 -12.85
N ALA A 105 -5.53 26.05 -13.20
CA ALA A 105 -5.17 25.75 -14.58
C ALA A 105 -6.37 25.28 -15.43
N LEU A 106 -7.34 24.61 -14.80
CA LEU A 106 -8.54 24.07 -15.44
C LEU A 106 -9.79 24.93 -15.25
N GLY A 107 -9.72 26.05 -14.51
CA GLY A 107 -10.89 26.89 -14.22
C GLY A 107 -11.95 26.22 -13.36
N ILE A 108 -11.56 25.39 -12.39
CA ILE A 108 -12.47 24.73 -11.43
C ILE A 108 -12.67 25.66 -10.23
N GLU A 109 -13.93 25.95 -9.87
CA GLU A 109 -14.25 26.89 -8.78
C GLU A 109 -14.24 26.26 -7.37
N ASN A 110 -14.39 24.93 -7.26
CA ASN A 110 -14.43 24.23 -5.96
C ASN A 110 -13.10 23.52 -5.66
N GLU A 111 -12.35 24.06 -4.69
CA GLU A 111 -11.04 23.53 -4.26
C GLU A 111 -11.11 22.71 -2.96
N GLU A 112 -12.28 22.58 -2.32
CA GLU A 112 -12.41 21.95 -0.98
C GLU A 112 -12.25 20.43 -0.98
N VAL A 113 -12.51 19.80 -2.13
CA VAL A 113 -12.36 18.35 -2.36
C VAL A 113 -11.49 18.12 -3.60
N THR A 114 -10.75 17.03 -3.60
CA THR A 114 -9.83 16.69 -4.69
C THR A 114 -10.42 15.62 -5.59
N PHE A 115 -9.82 15.41 -6.77
CA PHE A 115 -10.24 14.34 -7.66
C PHE A 115 -10.03 12.95 -7.03
N LEU A 116 -8.98 12.75 -6.24
CA LEU A 116 -8.71 11.45 -5.58
C LEU A 116 -9.49 11.26 -4.28
N ASN A 117 -9.90 12.35 -3.62
CA ASN A 117 -10.66 12.34 -2.37
C ASN A 117 -11.92 13.23 -2.46
N PRO A 118 -12.98 12.75 -3.14
CA PRO A 118 -14.22 13.52 -3.34
C PRO A 118 -15.04 13.83 -2.09
N GLN A 119 -14.75 13.18 -0.95
CA GLN A 119 -15.61 13.17 0.25
C GLN A 119 -17.07 12.71 0.02
N VAL A 120 -17.32 12.04 -1.11
CA VAL A 120 -18.56 11.32 -1.43
C VAL A 120 -18.21 9.90 -1.90
N GLU A 121 -19.20 9.01 -1.99
CA GLU A 121 -18.95 7.67 -2.57
C GLU A 121 -18.42 7.81 -4.01
N ASP A 122 -17.55 6.88 -4.41
CA ASP A 122 -16.83 6.93 -5.69
C ASP A 122 -17.76 6.98 -6.92
N GLU A 123 -19.00 6.52 -6.77
CA GLU A 123 -20.06 6.51 -7.79
C GLU A 123 -21.38 7.07 -7.24
N THR A 124 -21.33 8.24 -6.58
CA THR A 124 -22.57 8.95 -6.19
C THR A 124 -23.39 9.44 -7.38
N GLU A 125 -22.72 9.68 -8.52
CA GLU A 125 -23.29 9.96 -9.83
C GLU A 125 -22.49 9.13 -10.85
N ASP A 126 -23.11 8.64 -11.93
CA ASP A 126 -22.47 7.80 -12.97
C ASP A 126 -21.41 8.60 -13.74
N TRP A 127 -20.30 8.88 -13.09
CA TRP A 127 -19.19 9.68 -13.60
C TRP A 127 -18.30 8.85 -14.56
N GLY A 128 -18.93 7.90 -15.26
CA GLY A 128 -18.35 7.01 -16.26
C GLY A 128 -17.20 6.17 -15.70
N TYR A 129 -15.98 6.62 -15.93
CA TYR A 129 -14.77 5.87 -15.61
C TYR A 129 -14.16 6.19 -14.24
N ARG A 130 -14.68 7.18 -13.51
CA ARG A 130 -14.05 7.63 -12.26
C ARG A 130 -14.06 6.56 -11.16
N GLY A 131 -15.19 5.89 -10.94
CA GLY A 131 -15.29 4.83 -9.93
C GLY A 131 -14.28 3.70 -10.18
N SER A 132 -14.24 3.21 -11.42
CA SER A 132 -13.26 2.21 -11.86
C SER A 132 -11.82 2.72 -11.75
N PHE A 133 -11.55 3.97 -12.13
CA PHE A 133 -10.24 4.60 -11.99
C PHE A 133 -9.79 4.61 -10.52
N LEU A 134 -10.62 5.12 -9.60
CA LEU A 134 -10.29 5.20 -8.17
C LEU A 134 -10.06 3.81 -7.57
N MET A 135 -10.89 2.83 -7.93
CA MET A 135 -10.71 1.43 -7.52
C MET A 135 -9.34 0.89 -7.97
N ASN A 136 -9.01 0.99 -9.27
CA ASN A 136 -7.76 0.47 -9.80
C ASN A 136 -6.54 1.27 -9.31
N TYR A 137 -6.66 2.59 -9.15
CA TYR A 137 -5.66 3.46 -8.55
C TYR A 137 -5.31 2.98 -7.13
N ARG A 138 -6.31 2.81 -6.26
CA ARG A 138 -6.10 2.32 -4.89
C ARG A 138 -5.52 0.91 -4.88
N LYS A 139 -5.95 0.04 -5.80
CA LYS A 139 -5.42 -1.32 -5.91
C LYS A 139 -3.96 -1.33 -6.33
N VAL A 140 -3.59 -0.62 -7.40
CA VAL A 140 -2.20 -0.50 -7.86
C VAL A 140 -1.34 0.14 -6.77
N LYS A 141 -1.80 1.25 -6.17
CA LYS A 141 -1.13 1.90 -5.05
C LYS A 141 -0.85 0.91 -3.91
N SER A 142 -1.82 0.11 -3.48
CA SER A 142 -1.61 -0.91 -2.43
C SER A 142 -0.59 -1.99 -2.79
N LEU A 143 -0.43 -2.30 -4.08
CA LEU A 143 0.49 -3.33 -4.56
C LEU A 143 1.93 -2.83 -4.70
N ILE A 144 2.11 -1.53 -4.98
CA ILE A 144 3.42 -0.92 -5.21
C ILE A 144 3.95 -0.15 -4.00
N THR A 145 3.06 0.23 -3.09
CA THR A 145 3.44 0.81 -1.81
C THR A 145 4.02 -0.33 -0.98
N GLU A 146 5.29 -0.20 -0.61
CA GLU A 146 5.81 -1.04 0.46
C GLU A 146 4.94 -0.79 1.71
N PRO A 147 4.53 -1.83 2.46
CA PRO A 147 3.78 -1.63 3.69
C PRO A 147 4.54 -0.60 4.52
N LYS A 148 3.89 0.55 4.75
CA LYS A 148 4.56 1.79 5.18
C LYS A 148 5.31 1.63 6.51
N ASN A 149 5.06 0.57 7.26
CA ASN A 149 5.75 0.22 8.48
C ASN A 149 5.82 -1.30 8.65
N LYS A 150 6.97 -1.90 8.29
CA LYS A 150 7.30 -3.30 8.58
C LYS A 150 8.41 -3.40 9.60
N ARG A 151 8.19 -4.23 10.63
CA ARG A 151 9.19 -4.55 11.65
C ARG A 151 9.60 -6.01 11.55
N THR A 152 10.90 -6.28 11.62
CA THR A 152 11.42 -7.65 11.78
C THR A 152 11.93 -7.85 13.19
N ILE A 153 11.40 -8.85 13.90
CA ILE A 153 11.83 -9.25 15.24
C ILE A 153 12.54 -10.59 15.14
N CYS A 154 13.80 -10.66 15.59
CA CYS A 154 14.57 -11.89 15.59
C CYS A 154 14.52 -12.56 16.96
N LEU A 155 14.02 -13.80 17.03
CA LEU A 155 14.05 -14.65 18.22
C LEU A 155 15.06 -15.77 18.01
N ASN A 156 16.12 -15.81 18.83
CA ASN A 156 17.15 -16.85 18.73
C ASN A 156 17.04 -17.83 19.90
N LEU A 157 16.57 -19.06 19.61
CA LEU A 157 16.30 -20.06 20.63
C LEU A 157 17.55 -20.81 21.12
N ASN A 158 18.73 -20.55 20.56
CA ASN A 158 19.95 -21.31 20.83
C ASN A 158 20.41 -21.27 22.31
N ARG A 159 20.08 -20.21 23.06
CA ARG A 159 20.50 -20.04 24.47
C ARG A 159 19.36 -20.21 25.46
N ILE A 160 18.17 -20.59 25.00
CA ILE A 160 16.99 -20.72 25.83
C ILE A 160 17.01 -22.09 26.51
N GLN A 161 17.03 -22.12 27.83
CA GLN A 161 17.06 -23.35 28.63
C GLN A 161 15.87 -23.44 29.60
N SER A 162 15.17 -22.33 29.82
CA SER A 162 14.06 -22.25 30.77
C SER A 162 12.93 -21.35 30.26
N LYS A 163 11.72 -21.55 30.80
CA LYS A 163 10.56 -20.68 30.55
C LYS A 163 10.86 -19.22 30.89
N LYS A 164 11.62 -18.98 31.98
CA LYS A 164 12.00 -17.63 32.40
C LYS A 164 12.84 -16.92 31.32
N GLN A 165 13.89 -17.56 30.82
CA GLN A 165 14.73 -16.99 29.75
C GLN A 165 13.94 -16.75 28.47
N PHE A 166 13.00 -17.63 28.13
CA PHE A 166 12.10 -17.42 27.00
C PHE A 166 11.24 -16.17 27.18
N LEU A 167 10.62 -16.00 28.36
CA LEU A 167 9.78 -14.84 28.67
C LEU A 167 10.58 -13.53 28.71
N GLU A 168 11.81 -13.56 29.23
CA GLU A 168 12.74 -12.42 29.18
C GLU A 168 13.08 -12.04 27.73
N MET A 169 13.41 -13.03 26.87
CA MET A 169 13.66 -12.79 25.44
C MET A 169 12.43 -12.19 24.75
N MET A 170 11.22 -12.69 25.04
CA MET A 170 9.98 -12.14 24.45
C MET A 170 9.75 -10.69 24.89
N HIS A 171 9.91 -10.40 26.19
CA HIS A 171 9.79 -9.04 26.74
C HIS A 171 10.74 -8.06 26.05
N GLU A 172 12.01 -8.43 25.90
CA GLU A 172 13.02 -7.59 25.24
C GLU A 172 12.74 -7.42 23.74
N ALA A 173 12.41 -8.51 23.04
CA ALA A 173 12.25 -8.50 21.59
C ALA A 173 11.02 -7.69 21.13
N PHE A 174 9.92 -7.78 21.88
CA PHE A 174 8.66 -7.10 21.57
C PHE A 174 8.45 -5.81 22.36
N TYR A 175 9.40 -5.44 23.24
CA TYR A 175 9.30 -4.27 24.12
C TYR A 175 7.99 -4.26 24.91
N PHE A 176 7.67 -5.38 25.56
CA PHE A 176 6.41 -5.49 26.31
C PHE A 176 6.33 -4.42 27.42
N PRO A 177 5.13 -3.92 27.73
CA PRO A 177 4.95 -2.92 28.77
C PRO A 177 5.41 -3.38 30.15
N SER A 178 5.60 -2.42 31.06
CA SER A 178 6.09 -2.67 32.43
C SER A 178 5.16 -3.54 33.28
N TYR A 179 3.90 -3.73 32.87
CA TYR A 179 2.96 -4.63 33.53
C TYR A 179 3.13 -6.11 33.14
N PHE A 180 4.06 -6.44 32.23
CA PHE A 180 4.29 -7.82 31.81
C PHE A 180 4.65 -8.72 32.99
N GLY A 181 3.78 -9.70 33.27
CA GLY A 181 3.83 -10.54 34.48
C GLY A 181 4.85 -11.68 34.47
N PHE A 182 5.71 -11.80 33.46
CA PHE A 182 6.72 -12.87 33.30
C PHE A 182 6.16 -14.29 33.53
N ASN A 183 4.99 -14.56 32.95
CA ASN A 183 4.36 -15.88 32.91
C ASN A 183 3.68 -16.08 31.54
N LEU A 184 3.21 -17.29 31.24
CA LEU A 184 2.64 -17.61 29.93
C LEU A 184 1.29 -16.92 29.68
N ASP A 185 0.47 -16.72 30.71
CA ASP A 185 -0.81 -16.02 30.57
C ASP A 185 -0.58 -14.55 30.20
N ALA A 186 0.37 -13.88 30.86
CA ALA A 186 0.77 -12.51 30.53
C ALA A 186 1.43 -12.42 29.14
N LEU A 187 2.12 -13.48 28.68
CA LEU A 187 2.65 -13.54 27.33
C LEU A 187 1.53 -13.59 26.30
N ASP A 188 0.53 -14.44 26.52
CA ASP A 188 -0.62 -14.58 25.65
C ASP A 188 -1.42 -13.26 25.55
N GLU A 189 -1.60 -12.56 26.67
CA GLU A 189 -2.23 -11.24 26.71
C GLU A 189 -1.43 -10.22 25.88
N CYS A 190 -0.12 -10.09 26.13
CA CYS A 190 0.71 -9.13 25.40
C CYS A 190 0.78 -9.44 23.90
N MET A 191 0.88 -10.71 23.51
CA MET A 191 0.98 -11.11 22.10
C MET A 191 -0.30 -10.90 21.29
N ARG A 192 -1.45 -10.74 21.95
CA ARG A 192 -2.76 -10.45 21.30
C ARG A 192 -3.09 -8.97 21.20
N ASP A 193 -2.42 -8.13 21.98
CA ASP A 193 -2.61 -6.68 21.99
C ASP A 193 -1.65 -6.00 20.99
N LEU A 194 -0.34 -6.05 21.27
CA LEU A 194 0.71 -5.40 20.48
C LEU A 194 0.43 -3.94 20.05
N ALA A 195 -0.54 -3.23 20.67
CA ALA A 195 -0.91 -1.87 20.26
C ALA A 195 0.22 -0.84 20.45
N TRP A 196 1.22 -1.15 21.26
CA TRP A 196 2.44 -0.32 21.40
C TRP A 196 3.42 -0.47 20.23
N ILE A 197 3.23 -1.43 19.33
CA ILE A 197 4.02 -1.60 18.11
C ILE A 197 3.26 -0.93 16.96
N VAL A 198 3.78 0.20 16.49
CA VAL A 198 3.16 1.04 15.45
C VAL A 198 3.20 0.41 14.06
N GLU A 199 4.05 -0.60 13.85
CA GLU A 199 4.19 -1.25 12.56
C GLU A 199 3.08 -2.26 12.29
N GLU A 200 2.38 -2.12 11.15
CA GLU A 200 1.23 -2.96 10.80
C GLU A 200 1.61 -4.34 10.27
N GLU A 201 2.84 -4.50 9.82
CA GLU A 201 3.40 -5.80 9.50
C GLU A 201 4.58 -6.13 10.42
N ILE A 202 4.48 -7.24 11.16
CA ILE A 202 5.54 -7.75 12.02
C ILE A 202 5.97 -9.12 11.51
N LEU A 203 7.22 -9.24 11.08
CA LEU A 203 7.84 -10.51 10.75
C LEU A 203 8.67 -11.01 11.94
N VAL A 204 8.28 -12.12 12.54
CA VAL A 204 9.00 -12.77 13.63
C VAL A 204 9.87 -13.90 13.07
N GLU A 205 11.18 -13.70 13.03
CA GLU A 205 12.13 -14.73 12.60
C GLU A 205 12.58 -15.58 13.79
N VAL A 206 12.13 -16.84 13.86
CA VAL A 206 12.50 -17.79 14.91
C VAL A 206 13.66 -18.65 14.42
N LYS A 207 14.84 -18.51 15.04
CA LYS A 207 16.11 -19.17 14.65
C LYS A 207 16.51 -20.26 15.65
N ASN A 208 17.22 -21.27 15.16
CA ASN A 208 17.86 -22.33 15.97
C ASN A 208 16.89 -23.13 16.85
N LYS A 209 15.66 -23.35 16.38
CA LYS A 209 14.64 -24.08 17.16
C LYS A 209 15.04 -25.55 17.40
N SER A 210 15.79 -26.14 16.47
CA SER A 210 16.25 -27.54 16.51
C SER A 210 17.12 -27.81 17.73
N HIS A 211 17.96 -26.84 18.12
CA HIS A 211 18.80 -26.97 19.31
C HIS A 211 17.96 -27.08 20.59
N LEU A 212 16.91 -26.27 20.70
CA LEU A 212 16.00 -26.31 21.84
C LEU A 212 15.18 -27.61 21.87
N GLU A 213 14.77 -28.11 20.70
CA GLU A 213 14.04 -29.38 20.59
C GLU A 213 14.86 -30.57 21.12
N GLU A 214 16.17 -30.60 20.81
CA GLU A 214 17.10 -31.62 21.29
C GLU A 214 17.37 -31.52 22.79
N GLN A 215 17.57 -30.31 23.32
CA GLN A 215 17.93 -30.10 24.72
C GLN A 215 16.75 -30.16 25.68
N ASN A 216 15.59 -29.65 25.27
CA ASN A 216 14.41 -29.52 26.13
C ASN A 216 13.11 -29.57 25.31
N ARG A 217 12.74 -30.77 24.88
CA ARG A 217 11.53 -31.04 24.09
C ARG A 217 10.24 -30.48 24.73
N ASN A 218 10.11 -30.53 26.05
CA ASN A 218 8.93 -30.01 26.74
C ASN A 218 8.83 -28.48 26.59
N LEU A 219 9.94 -27.76 26.76
CA LEU A 219 9.97 -26.30 26.57
C LEU A 219 9.77 -25.93 25.10
N TYR A 220 10.38 -26.68 24.19
CA TYR A 220 10.18 -26.53 22.75
C TYR A 220 8.68 -26.61 22.38
N ASN A 221 7.99 -27.67 22.82
CA ASN A 221 6.57 -27.85 22.53
C ASN A 221 5.74 -26.67 23.03
N VAL A 222 5.94 -26.24 24.27
CA VAL A 222 5.23 -25.08 24.85
C VAL A 222 5.42 -23.82 24.01
N ILE A 223 6.65 -23.52 23.57
CA ILE A 223 6.95 -22.32 22.79
C ILE A 223 6.33 -22.41 21.38
N MET A 224 6.45 -23.57 20.73
CA MET A 224 5.89 -23.76 19.39
C MET A 224 4.35 -23.72 19.39
N GLU A 225 3.71 -24.31 20.41
CA GLU A 225 2.26 -24.22 20.62
C GLU A 225 1.82 -22.76 20.81
N SER A 226 2.58 -21.98 21.58
CA SER A 226 2.32 -20.55 21.78
C SER A 226 2.41 -19.78 20.45
N PHE A 227 3.47 -19.98 19.67
CA PHE A 227 3.63 -19.32 18.37
C PHE A 227 2.56 -19.72 17.36
N GLN A 228 2.11 -20.99 17.39
CA GLN A 228 0.99 -21.42 16.57
C GLN A 228 -0.30 -20.69 16.96
N LEU A 229 -0.60 -20.58 18.25
CA LEU A 229 -1.75 -19.84 18.75
C LEU A 229 -1.74 -18.37 18.29
N TYR A 230 -0.58 -17.72 18.33
CA TYR A 230 -0.45 -16.32 17.89
C TYR A 230 -0.63 -16.15 16.38
N ASN A 231 -0.07 -17.07 15.56
CA ASN A 231 -0.34 -17.09 14.12
C ASN A 231 -1.84 -17.22 13.84
N GLU A 232 -2.53 -18.12 14.54
CA GLU A 232 -3.96 -18.35 14.35
C GLU A 232 -4.82 -17.15 14.76
N TYR A 233 -4.41 -16.42 15.80
CA TYR A 233 -5.04 -15.18 16.23
C TYR A 233 -4.88 -14.08 15.17
N TRP A 234 -3.64 -13.73 14.80
CA TRP A 234 -3.35 -12.63 13.89
C TRP A 234 -3.77 -12.90 12.43
N ALA A 235 -4.01 -14.15 12.05
CA ALA A 235 -4.58 -14.49 10.74
C ALA A 235 -6.01 -13.94 10.52
N ARG A 236 -6.67 -13.44 11.57
CA ARG A 236 -8.05 -12.94 11.54
C ARG A 236 -8.16 -11.43 11.78
N GLU A 237 -7.04 -10.77 12.04
CA GLU A 237 -6.99 -9.36 12.41
C GLU A 237 -6.46 -8.52 11.23
N GLU A 238 -6.66 -7.20 11.29
CA GLU A 238 -6.14 -6.28 10.27
C GLU A 238 -4.61 -6.12 10.34
N LYS A 239 -4.04 -6.17 11.55
CA LYS A 239 -2.59 -6.15 11.78
C LYS A 239 -1.99 -7.52 11.45
N VAL A 240 -0.89 -7.53 10.68
CA VAL A 240 -0.27 -8.76 10.18
C VAL A 240 0.94 -9.13 11.02
N VAL A 241 0.87 -10.26 11.72
CA VAL A 241 2.00 -10.84 12.46
C VAL A 241 2.32 -12.23 11.93
N LEU A 242 3.51 -12.42 11.38
CA LEU A 242 3.92 -13.65 10.71
C LEU A 242 5.15 -14.26 11.36
N PHE A 243 5.07 -15.52 11.76
CA PHE A 243 6.22 -16.26 12.27
C PHE A 243 6.90 -17.06 11.15
N LYS A 244 8.19 -16.80 10.94
CA LYS A 244 9.04 -17.51 10.00
C LYS A 244 10.07 -18.33 10.76
N TYR A 245 10.04 -19.64 10.61
CA TYR A 245 10.98 -20.57 11.25
C TYR A 245 12.19 -20.79 10.36
N LEU A 246 13.37 -20.50 10.90
CA LEU A 246 14.66 -20.67 10.27
C LEU A 246 15.41 -21.79 10.99
N GLY A 247 15.96 -22.72 10.20
CA GLY A 247 16.64 -23.92 10.66
C GLY A 247 17.76 -23.65 11.65
#